data_AF-A0A1L7XC32-F1
#
_entry.id   AF-A0A1L7XC32-F1
#
_cell.length_a   1.000
_cell.length_b   1.000
_cell.length_c   1.000
_cell.angle_alpha   90.00
_cell.angle_beta   90.00
_cell.angle_gamma   90.00
#
_symmetry.space_group_name_H-M   'P 1'
#
loop_
_entity.id
_entity.type
_entity.pdbx_description
1 polymer ?
#
loop_
_entity_poly.entity_id
_entity_poly.type
_entity_poly.pdbx_seq_one_letter_code
_entity_poly.pdbx_strand_id
1 'polypeptide(L)'
;MSSPEIQMIGGECLESDHGTVAANGSNAFVRLEPGIDNIVSQRDGKLHNSLRAKMALSHSGKDNDHLEETIDQHLLGTKYLSAGTKYRPVDFSSKAQYFTLDVITDIAFGKPFGNLAADEDLHHYIELMELGGNIAQEIFAERFDHERKERRDMLRSFIRHGLTQREVDQVVVLQVVAGFDTTAGVLRATMLYIVSNPRVYSRIGSEIATTLISTPVTDSEARRMPYLQAVIKEGLRIHPPAAGLRFREVPASGDTLSGYFVPEGTWVKHNLFGLMPDPNLWGGDAKVFRPERWLNAEPEQLRKMEANLNLVFSWGKWQCLGKNVAMTELNKVFVELFRNFDFTVVDPQSLGNYNASIHITSDFWMRITKREPRM
;
A
#
# COMPACT_ATOMS: atom_id res chain seq x y z
N MET A 1 -29.41 -7.58 37.59
CA MET A 1 -27.98 -7.26 37.41
C MET A 1 -27.84 -6.58 36.07
N SER A 2 -27.78 -5.26 36.12
CA SER A 2 -27.82 -4.33 35.00
C SER A 2 -26.49 -4.32 34.24
N SER A 3 -26.59 -4.26 32.91
CA SER A 3 -25.47 -4.14 31.97
C SER A 3 -24.75 -2.79 32.17
N PRO A 4 -23.42 -2.68 31.97
CA PRO A 4 -22.72 -1.40 32.09
C PRO A 4 -23.10 -0.48 30.93
N GLU A 5 -23.53 0.73 31.24
CA GLU A 5 -23.72 1.83 30.29
C GLU A 5 -22.38 2.23 29.66
N ILE A 6 -22.34 2.28 28.32
CA ILE A 6 -21.22 2.85 27.57
C ILE A 6 -21.35 4.37 27.65
N GLN A 7 -20.49 4.99 28.44
CA GLN A 7 -20.38 6.44 28.55
C GLN A 7 -19.80 7.00 27.23
N MET A 8 -20.62 7.74 26.48
CA MET A 8 -20.16 8.54 25.35
C MET A 8 -19.29 9.68 25.89
N ILE A 9 -17.98 9.58 25.70
CA ILE A 9 -17.06 10.69 26.01
C ILE A 9 -17.26 11.73 24.90
N GLY A 10 -18.02 12.78 25.23
CA GLY A 10 -18.19 13.95 24.38
C GLY A 10 -16.86 14.66 24.17
N GLY A 11 -16.44 14.79 22.92
CA GLY A 11 -15.38 15.72 22.55
C GLY A 11 -15.95 17.13 22.54
N GLU A 12 -15.43 18.00 23.41
CA GLU A 12 -15.75 19.42 23.42
C GLU A 12 -15.30 20.07 22.10
N CYS A 13 -16.20 20.79 21.44
CA CYS A 13 -15.90 21.70 20.35
C CYS A 13 -15.10 22.88 20.92
N LEU A 14 -13.82 22.98 20.59
CA LEU A 14 -13.06 24.21 20.80
C LEU A 14 -13.48 25.23 19.73
N GLU A 15 -14.25 26.25 20.13
CA GLU A 15 -14.54 27.42 19.32
C GLU A 15 -13.26 28.26 19.14
N SER A 16 -12.86 28.52 17.90
CA SER A 16 -11.89 29.55 17.55
C SER A 16 -12.56 30.61 16.68
N ASP A 17 -12.39 31.88 17.04
CA ASP A 17 -13.06 33.10 16.56
C ASP A 17 -12.97 33.46 15.06
N HIS A 18 -12.67 32.52 14.18
CA HIS A 18 -12.60 32.74 12.73
C HIS A 18 -13.41 31.68 11.97
N GLY A 19 -14.71 31.94 11.83
CA GLY A 19 -15.57 31.43 10.74
C GLY A 19 -15.78 29.92 10.70
N THR A 20 -16.92 29.46 11.22
CA THR A 20 -17.66 28.23 10.87
C THR A 20 -16.89 27.17 10.07
N VAL A 21 -16.01 26.42 10.72
CA VAL A 21 -15.54 25.12 10.22
C VAL A 21 -16.61 24.11 10.60
N ALA A 22 -17.59 23.90 9.71
CA ALA A 22 -18.60 22.87 9.90
C ALA A 22 -17.92 21.51 10.11
N ALA A 23 -18.25 20.86 11.22
CA ALA A 23 -17.86 19.51 11.58
C ALA A 23 -18.10 18.53 10.40
N ASN A 24 -17.02 18.09 9.75
CA ASN A 24 -17.04 17.12 8.65
C ASN A 24 -15.73 16.32 8.69
N GLY A 25 -15.63 15.46 9.70
CA GLY A 25 -14.43 14.67 9.97
C GLY A 25 -14.11 13.61 8.91
N SER A 26 -12.85 13.19 8.93
CA SER A 26 -12.07 12.43 7.95
C SER A 26 -11.65 13.17 6.67
N ASN A 27 -12.54 13.80 5.90
CA ASN A 27 -12.15 14.35 4.58
C ASN A 27 -11.40 15.70 4.66
N ALA A 28 -11.56 16.46 5.75
CA ALA A 28 -10.82 17.71 5.94
C ALA A 28 -9.32 17.46 6.17
N PHE A 29 -8.94 16.36 6.82
CA PHE A 29 -7.55 16.01 7.17
C PHE A 29 -6.68 15.67 5.96
N VAL A 30 -7.29 15.32 4.82
CA VAL A 30 -6.58 14.98 3.58
C VAL A 30 -6.50 16.15 2.60
N ARG A 31 -7.01 17.34 2.97
CA ARG A 31 -6.82 18.56 2.17
C ARG A 31 -5.42 19.12 2.43
N LEU A 32 -4.62 19.16 1.38
CA LEU A 32 -3.29 19.77 1.42
C LEU A 32 -3.36 21.29 1.50
N GLU A 33 -4.40 21.87 0.90
CA GLU A 33 -4.69 23.29 0.97
C GLU A 33 -6.05 23.51 1.64
N PRO A 34 -6.14 24.35 2.68
CA PRO A 34 -7.40 24.61 3.37
C PRO A 34 -8.51 25.07 2.42
N GLY A 35 -9.67 24.42 2.51
CA GLY A 35 -10.84 24.73 1.70
C GLY A 35 -10.81 24.19 0.27
N ILE A 36 -9.75 23.48 -0.15
CA ILE A 36 -9.62 22.99 -1.52
C ILE A 36 -9.63 21.48 -1.55
N ASP A 37 -10.59 20.93 -2.29
CA ASP A 37 -10.74 19.50 -2.43
C ASP A 37 -9.83 18.92 -3.51
N ASN A 38 -9.18 17.81 -3.16
CA ASN A 38 -8.43 16.97 -4.07
C ASN A 38 -9.19 15.66 -4.35
N ILE A 39 -8.58 14.75 -5.12
CA ILE A 39 -9.20 13.46 -5.47
C ILE A 39 -9.63 12.62 -4.26
N VAL A 40 -8.97 12.74 -3.10
CA VAL A 40 -9.29 11.97 -1.89
C VAL A 40 -10.39 12.64 -1.07
N SER A 41 -10.39 13.98 -0.98
CA SER A 41 -11.36 14.73 -0.19
C SER A 41 -12.67 15.06 -0.93
N GLN A 42 -12.65 15.06 -2.27
CA GLN A 42 -13.78 15.42 -3.13
C GLN A 42 -15.02 14.56 -2.86
N ARG A 43 -16.11 15.20 -2.43
CA ARG A 43 -17.38 14.55 -2.09
C ARG A 43 -18.36 14.51 -3.26
N ASP A 44 -18.26 15.45 -4.19
CA ASP A 44 -19.09 15.44 -5.40
C ASP A 44 -18.67 14.28 -6.30
N GLY A 45 -19.61 13.35 -6.52
CA GLY A 45 -19.34 12.14 -7.29
C GLY A 45 -19.00 12.39 -8.76
N LYS A 46 -19.49 13.47 -9.38
CA LYS A 46 -19.18 13.82 -10.77
C LYS A 46 -17.78 14.42 -10.86
N LEU A 47 -17.43 15.35 -9.97
CA LEU A 47 -16.09 15.94 -9.92
C LEU A 47 -15.03 14.90 -9.57
N HIS A 48 -15.29 14.05 -8.58
CA HIS A 48 -14.40 12.93 -8.25
C HIS A 48 -14.18 12.01 -9.46
N ASN A 49 -15.26 11.62 -10.15
CA ASN A 49 -15.16 10.76 -11.33
C ASN A 49 -14.38 11.45 -12.47
N SER A 50 -14.56 12.76 -12.64
CA SER A 50 -13.81 13.54 -13.63
C SER A 50 -12.31 13.54 -13.32
N LEU A 51 -11.91 13.91 -12.10
CA LEU A 51 -10.52 13.87 -11.65
C LEU A 51 -9.92 12.47 -11.82
N ARG A 52 -10.65 11.44 -11.39
CA ARG A 52 -10.22 10.04 -11.51
C ARG A 52 -10.00 9.63 -12.96
N ALA A 53 -10.88 10.02 -13.88
CA ALA A 53 -10.77 9.68 -15.29
C ALA A 53 -9.48 10.25 -15.90
N LYS A 54 -9.13 11.50 -15.56
CA LYS A 54 -7.91 12.15 -16.01
C LYS A 54 -6.64 11.47 -15.47
N MET A 55 -6.72 10.81 -14.31
CA MET A 55 -5.59 10.12 -13.67
C MET A 55 -5.49 8.62 -14.02
N ALA A 56 -6.52 8.02 -14.62
CA ALA A 56 -6.63 6.57 -14.72
C ALA A 56 -5.59 5.91 -15.64
N LEU A 57 -5.18 6.57 -16.74
CA LEU A 57 -4.30 5.98 -17.75
C LEU A 57 -2.86 5.78 -17.27
N SER A 58 -2.36 6.71 -16.45
CA SER A 58 -1.03 6.61 -15.84
C SER A 58 -0.96 5.46 -14.84
N HIS A 59 -2.01 5.27 -14.04
CA HIS A 59 -2.10 4.19 -13.06
C HIS A 59 -2.40 2.81 -13.67
N SER A 60 -2.89 2.75 -14.91
CA SER A 60 -3.06 1.49 -15.64
C SER A 60 -1.80 1.05 -16.40
N GLY A 61 -0.70 1.82 -16.33
CA GLY A 61 0.52 1.57 -17.11
C GLY A 61 0.37 1.86 -18.61
N LYS A 62 -0.74 2.48 -19.06
CA LYS A 62 -0.97 2.80 -20.48
C LYS A 62 -0.22 4.08 -20.89
N ASP A 63 -0.11 5.02 -19.96
CA ASP A 63 0.65 6.26 -20.12
C ASP A 63 1.97 6.25 -19.34
N ASN A 64 2.32 5.11 -18.74
CA ASN A 64 3.60 4.86 -18.08
C ASN A 64 4.10 3.47 -18.51
N ASP A 65 4.62 3.42 -19.73
CA ASP A 65 5.15 2.22 -20.39
C ASP A 65 6.44 1.68 -19.75
N HIS A 66 7.08 2.49 -18.88
CA HIS A 66 8.29 2.12 -18.14
C HIS A 66 8.03 1.67 -16.70
N LEU A 67 6.77 1.38 -16.32
CA LEU A 67 6.42 0.99 -14.95
C LEU A 67 7.25 -0.20 -14.45
N GLU A 68 7.30 -1.29 -15.23
CA GLU A 68 8.05 -2.48 -14.85
C GLU A 68 9.56 -2.24 -14.83
N GLU A 69 10.07 -1.54 -15.84
CA GLU A 69 11.50 -1.19 -15.92
C GLU A 69 11.94 -0.33 -14.72
N THR A 70 11.08 0.61 -14.30
CA THR A 70 11.31 1.45 -13.14
C THR A 70 11.40 0.60 -11.87
N ILE A 71 10.48 -0.34 -11.68
CA ILE A 71 10.53 -1.29 -10.55
C ILE A 71 11.82 -2.09 -10.57
N ASP A 72 12.22 -2.59 -11.75
CA ASP A 72 13.41 -3.42 -11.93
C ASP A 72 14.72 -2.67 -11.58
N GLN A 73 14.79 -1.37 -11.88
CA GLN A 73 15.95 -0.52 -11.55
C GLN A 73 16.15 -0.33 -10.05
N HIS A 74 15.07 -0.44 -9.25
CA HIS A 74 15.11 -0.21 -7.80
C HIS A 74 15.16 -1.49 -6.98
N LEU A 75 15.19 -2.69 -7.59
CA LEU A 75 15.27 -3.94 -6.85
C LEU A 75 16.49 -4.00 -5.91
N LEU A 76 16.33 -4.66 -4.77
CA LEU A 76 17.42 -4.79 -3.79
C LEU A 76 18.65 -5.46 -4.42
N GLY A 77 19.78 -4.75 -4.38
CA GLY A 77 21.06 -5.24 -4.90
C GLY A 77 21.89 -6.04 -3.89
N THR A 78 23.07 -6.47 -4.32
CA THR A 78 24.00 -7.32 -3.55
C THR A 78 24.73 -6.59 -2.41
N LYS A 79 24.61 -5.26 -2.30
CA LYS A 79 25.29 -4.47 -1.26
C LYS A 79 24.90 -4.88 0.16
N TYR A 80 23.71 -5.47 0.32
CA TYR A 80 23.12 -5.91 1.59
C TYR A 80 23.54 -7.33 2.02
N LEU A 81 24.34 -8.05 1.23
CA LEU A 81 24.69 -9.44 1.50
C LEU A 81 25.65 -9.60 2.69
N SER A 82 25.29 -10.53 3.58
CA SER A 82 26.22 -11.23 4.45
C SER A 82 26.90 -12.37 3.68
N ALA A 83 28.23 -12.44 3.71
CA ALA A 83 29.00 -13.44 2.96
C ALA A 83 30.29 -13.83 3.69
N GLY A 84 30.63 -15.12 3.70
CA GLY A 84 31.77 -15.64 4.44
C GLY A 84 31.69 -15.28 5.93
N THR A 85 32.71 -14.62 6.46
CA THR A 85 32.76 -14.11 7.84
C THR A 85 32.12 -12.74 8.01
N LYS A 86 31.72 -12.07 6.92
CA LYS A 86 31.14 -10.73 6.97
C LYS A 86 29.65 -10.82 7.29
N TYR A 87 29.30 -10.46 8.52
CA TYR A 87 27.92 -10.29 8.96
C TYR A 87 27.46 -8.85 8.67
N ARG A 88 26.30 -8.72 8.01
CA ARG A 88 25.62 -7.46 7.73
C ARG A 88 24.12 -7.62 8.02
N PRO A 89 23.65 -7.21 9.21
CA PRO A 89 22.22 -7.12 9.47
C PRO A 89 21.63 -5.96 8.66
N VAL A 90 20.42 -6.15 8.16
CA VAL A 90 19.70 -5.20 7.34
C VAL A 90 18.31 -5.04 7.92
N ASP A 91 17.93 -3.83 8.27
CA ASP A 91 16.55 -3.56 8.61
C ASP A 91 15.69 -3.54 7.34
N PHE A 92 14.99 -4.66 7.08
CA PHE A 92 14.13 -4.81 5.93
C PHE A 92 12.92 -3.87 6.00
N SER A 93 12.53 -3.41 7.19
CA SER A 93 11.44 -2.45 7.30
C SER A 93 11.80 -1.17 6.56
N SER A 94 12.91 -0.52 6.91
CA SER A 94 13.39 0.68 6.22
C SER A 94 13.64 0.43 4.72
N LYS A 95 14.23 -0.71 4.33
CA LYS A 95 14.53 -0.97 2.91
C LYS A 95 13.27 -1.13 2.06
N ALA A 96 12.20 -1.71 2.61
CA ALA A 96 10.92 -1.78 1.91
C ALA A 96 10.35 -0.37 1.64
N GLN A 97 10.43 0.54 2.61
CA GLN A 97 10.01 1.94 2.42
C GLN A 97 10.88 2.64 1.37
N TYR A 98 12.21 2.59 1.50
CA TYR A 98 13.13 3.21 0.55
C TYR A 98 12.88 2.73 -0.89
N PHE A 99 12.71 1.43 -1.06
CA PHE A 99 12.36 0.83 -2.34
C PHE A 99 11.06 1.40 -2.90
N THR A 100 9.96 1.34 -2.14
CA THR A 100 8.65 1.82 -2.63
C THR A 100 8.62 3.33 -2.87
N LEU A 101 9.38 4.10 -2.08
CA LEU A 101 9.48 5.55 -2.23
C LEU A 101 10.24 5.91 -3.50
N ASP A 102 11.38 5.27 -3.76
CA ASP A 102 12.14 5.47 -5.00
C ASP A 102 11.32 5.03 -6.23
N VAL A 103 10.59 3.92 -6.15
CA VAL A 103 9.71 3.46 -7.22
C VAL A 103 8.58 4.45 -7.51
N ILE A 104 7.81 4.88 -6.51
CA ILE A 104 6.66 5.78 -6.75
C ILE A 104 7.12 7.15 -7.22
N THR A 105 8.25 7.66 -6.72
CA THR A 105 8.79 8.97 -7.11
C THR A 105 9.35 8.92 -8.53
N ASP A 106 10.02 7.84 -8.90
CA ASP A 106 10.48 7.64 -10.27
C ASP A 106 9.32 7.47 -11.26
N ILE A 107 8.28 6.72 -10.89
CA ILE A 107 7.05 6.60 -11.67
C ILE A 107 6.33 7.95 -11.79
N ALA A 108 6.25 8.72 -10.71
CA ALA A 108 5.51 9.97 -10.66
C ALA A 108 6.21 11.11 -11.39
N PHE A 109 7.54 11.22 -11.22
CA PHE A 109 8.35 12.38 -11.63
C PHE A 109 9.41 12.06 -12.69
N GLY A 110 9.57 10.78 -13.03
CA GLY A 110 10.64 10.34 -13.91
C GLY A 110 12.03 10.41 -13.26
N LYS A 111 12.13 10.47 -11.93
CA LYS A 111 13.38 10.36 -11.16
C LYS A 111 13.09 9.87 -9.73
N PRO A 112 13.86 8.91 -9.19
CA PRO A 112 13.75 8.52 -7.79
C PRO A 112 14.31 9.60 -6.86
N PHE A 113 13.85 9.62 -5.61
CA PHE A 113 14.47 10.43 -4.56
C PHE A 113 15.88 9.92 -4.20
N GLY A 114 16.13 8.63 -4.33
CA GLY A 114 17.44 7.99 -4.17
C GLY A 114 17.68 7.41 -2.78
N ASN A 115 16.62 7.25 -1.97
CA ASN A 115 16.68 6.73 -0.61
C ASN A 115 17.34 5.35 -0.54
N LEU A 116 16.99 4.45 -1.47
CA LEU A 116 17.54 3.10 -1.48
C LEU A 116 19.00 3.10 -1.92
N ALA A 117 19.38 3.98 -2.86
CA ALA A 117 20.76 4.11 -3.32
C ALA A 117 21.68 4.63 -2.21
N ALA A 118 21.27 5.72 -1.55
CA ALA A 118 21.95 6.34 -0.41
C ALA A 118 21.90 5.47 0.86
N ASP A 119 20.92 4.58 0.96
CA ASP A 119 20.63 3.79 2.14
C ASP A 119 20.16 4.60 3.35
N GLU A 120 19.51 5.74 3.10
CA GLU A 120 19.17 6.79 4.07
C GLU A 120 17.81 7.42 3.75
N ASP A 121 17.12 7.95 4.76
CA ASP A 121 15.94 8.79 4.58
C ASP A 121 16.36 10.23 4.24
N LEU A 122 16.80 10.45 3.00
CA LEU A 122 17.50 11.67 2.53
C LEU A 122 16.78 13.00 2.85
N HIS A 123 15.46 12.98 2.98
CA HIS A 123 14.63 14.16 3.20
C HIS A 123 13.68 13.98 4.38
N HIS A 124 13.97 13.02 5.26
CA HIS A 124 13.13 12.71 6.42
C HIS A 124 11.68 12.38 6.03
N TYR A 125 11.44 11.84 4.83
CA TYR A 125 10.09 11.59 4.33
C TYR A 125 9.36 10.54 5.15
N ILE A 126 10.08 9.50 5.56
CA ILE A 126 9.56 8.42 6.39
C ILE A 126 9.33 8.94 7.80
N GLU A 127 10.32 9.64 8.35
CA GLU A 127 10.21 10.26 9.68
C GLU A 127 9.03 11.24 9.75
N LEU A 128 8.88 12.13 8.77
CA LEU A 128 7.76 13.05 8.67
C LEU A 128 6.42 12.31 8.54
N MET A 129 6.38 11.16 7.87
CA MET A 129 5.16 10.35 7.77
C MET A 129 4.78 9.79 9.13
N GLU A 130 5.75 9.19 9.82
CA GLU A 130 5.55 8.54 11.11
C GLU A 130 5.22 9.53 12.23
N LEU A 131 5.79 10.75 12.18
CA LEU A 131 5.54 11.82 13.14
C LEU A 131 4.34 12.70 12.78
N GLY A 132 3.67 12.47 11.64
CA GLY A 132 2.57 13.32 11.16
C GLY A 132 3.01 14.73 10.76
N GLY A 133 4.26 14.88 10.35
CA GLY A 133 4.85 16.11 9.83
C GLY A 133 4.37 16.47 8.41
N ASN A 134 4.75 17.67 7.95
CA ASN A 134 4.26 18.24 6.69
C ASN A 134 5.10 17.81 5.47
N ILE A 135 4.96 16.55 5.04
CA ILE A 135 5.62 15.99 3.85
C ILE A 135 5.38 16.81 2.58
N ALA A 136 4.18 17.41 2.46
CA ALA A 136 3.80 18.16 1.27
C ALA A 136 4.78 19.31 0.98
N GLN A 137 5.26 20.01 2.01
CA GLN A 137 6.20 21.12 1.85
C GLN A 137 7.54 20.66 1.29
N GLU A 138 8.07 19.52 1.76
CA GLU A 138 9.33 18.97 1.27
C GLU A 138 9.22 18.53 -0.19
N ILE A 139 8.14 17.80 -0.55
CA ILE A 139 7.88 17.39 -1.93
C ILE A 139 7.75 18.61 -2.86
N PHE A 140 7.10 19.70 -2.40
CA PHE A 140 7.01 20.93 -3.19
C PHE A 140 8.33 21.68 -3.29
N ALA A 141 9.15 21.67 -2.22
CA ALA A 141 10.46 22.32 -2.20
C ALA A 141 11.44 21.69 -3.19
N GLU A 142 11.30 20.39 -3.46
CA GLU A 142 12.12 19.68 -4.45
C GLU A 142 11.93 20.16 -5.90
N ARG A 143 10.98 21.07 -6.17
CA ARG A 143 10.74 21.73 -7.48
C ARG A 143 11.08 20.84 -8.68
N PHE A 144 10.17 19.91 -8.98
CA PHE A 144 10.32 19.06 -10.15
C PHE A 144 10.33 19.89 -11.44
N ASP A 145 11.37 19.69 -12.25
CA ASP A 145 11.55 20.38 -13.52
C ASP A 145 10.44 19.98 -14.51
N HIS A 146 9.42 20.84 -14.62
CA HIS A 146 8.35 20.73 -15.61
C HIS A 146 8.83 20.98 -17.05
N GLU A 147 10.13 21.10 -17.34
CA GLU A 147 10.66 21.28 -18.70
C GLU A 147 11.24 20.02 -19.36
N ARG A 148 11.42 18.90 -18.64
CA ARG A 148 11.83 17.62 -19.26
C ARG A 148 10.73 17.07 -20.18
N LYS A 149 10.90 17.19 -21.50
CA LYS A 149 9.89 16.86 -22.52
C LYS A 149 9.78 15.37 -22.88
N GLU A 150 10.74 14.53 -22.48
CA GLU A 150 10.95 13.23 -23.15
C GLU A 150 10.39 12.00 -22.39
N ARG A 151 10.26 12.01 -21.06
CA ARG A 151 9.78 10.82 -20.30
C ARG A 151 8.25 10.82 -20.12
N ARG A 152 7.62 9.65 -20.32
CA ARG A 152 6.19 9.41 -20.06
C ARG A 152 5.98 8.99 -18.60
N ASP A 153 5.93 9.97 -17.70
CA ASP A 153 5.63 9.78 -16.28
C ASP A 153 4.16 10.12 -15.93
N MET A 154 3.76 9.86 -14.68
CA MET A 154 2.39 10.15 -14.24
C MET A 154 2.07 11.65 -14.28
N LEU A 155 3.01 12.50 -13.87
CA LEU A 155 2.87 13.96 -13.85
C LEU A 155 2.49 14.50 -15.24
N ARG A 156 3.22 14.08 -16.27
CA ARG A 156 2.96 14.45 -17.67
C ARG A 156 1.67 13.89 -18.19
N SER A 157 1.31 12.66 -17.82
CA SER A 157 0.01 12.10 -18.16
C SER A 157 -1.13 12.96 -17.60
N PHE A 158 -1.04 13.39 -16.33
CA PHE A 158 -2.06 14.25 -15.72
C PHE A 158 -2.25 15.59 -16.44
N ILE A 159 -1.15 16.27 -16.76
CA ILE A 159 -1.18 17.54 -17.51
C ILE A 159 -1.82 17.32 -18.90
N ARG A 160 -1.44 16.23 -19.59
CA ARG A 160 -1.96 15.88 -20.93
C ARG A 160 -3.47 15.60 -20.92
N HIS A 161 -3.98 15.04 -19.83
CA HIS A 161 -5.41 14.79 -19.61
C HIS A 161 -6.15 15.94 -18.92
N GLY A 162 -5.52 17.11 -18.81
CA GLY A 162 -6.17 18.36 -18.44
C GLY A 162 -6.36 18.55 -16.92
N LEU A 163 -5.45 18.04 -16.09
CA LEU A 163 -5.29 18.59 -14.75
C LEU A 163 -4.62 19.97 -14.85
N THR A 164 -5.15 20.94 -14.12
CA THR A 164 -4.50 22.24 -13.90
C THR A 164 -3.24 22.06 -13.06
N GLN A 165 -2.31 23.02 -13.11
CA GLN A 165 -1.09 22.95 -12.29
C GLN A 165 -1.40 22.75 -10.79
N ARG A 166 -2.39 23.48 -10.27
CA ARG A 166 -2.80 23.34 -8.87
C ARG A 166 -3.37 21.95 -8.53
N GLU A 167 -4.15 21.37 -9.43
CA GLU A 167 -4.65 19.99 -9.26
C GLU A 167 -3.50 18.99 -9.30
N VAL A 168 -2.54 19.19 -10.22
CA VAL A 168 -1.33 18.39 -10.33
C VAL A 168 -0.53 18.41 -9.02
N ASP A 169 -0.26 19.60 -8.50
CA ASP A 169 0.49 19.80 -7.25
C ASP A 169 -0.13 19.02 -6.09
N GLN A 170 -1.46 19.05 -5.95
CA GLN A 170 -2.16 18.29 -4.91
C GLN A 170 -2.08 16.78 -5.13
N VAL A 171 -2.30 16.34 -6.37
CA VAL A 171 -2.39 14.93 -6.74
C VAL A 171 -1.04 14.22 -6.65
N VAL A 172 0.05 14.95 -6.89
CA VAL A 172 1.44 14.50 -6.76
C VAL A 172 1.76 14.08 -5.33
N VAL A 173 1.55 14.99 -4.37
CA VAL A 173 1.86 14.74 -2.96
C VAL A 173 1.06 13.55 -2.44
N LEU A 174 -0.23 13.49 -2.79
CA LEU A 174 -1.12 12.41 -2.36
C LEU A 174 -0.68 11.04 -2.89
N GLN A 175 -0.14 10.98 -4.11
CA GLN A 175 0.31 9.71 -4.69
C GLN A 175 1.57 9.19 -4.01
N VAL A 176 2.54 10.07 -3.73
CA VAL A 176 3.73 9.68 -2.98
C VAL A 176 3.31 9.16 -1.61
N VAL A 177 2.63 9.99 -0.81
CA VAL A 177 2.23 9.64 0.57
C VAL A 177 1.37 8.38 0.63
N ALA A 178 0.39 8.22 -0.27
CA ALA A 178 -0.47 7.05 -0.26
C ALA A 178 0.21 5.78 -0.84
N GLY A 179 1.11 5.96 -1.80
CA GLY A 179 1.67 4.88 -2.61
C GLY A 179 2.79 4.11 -1.92
N PHE A 180 3.77 4.82 -1.33
CA PHE A 180 4.96 4.13 -0.82
C PHE A 180 4.64 3.29 0.43
N ASP A 181 4.06 3.90 1.47
CA ASP A 181 4.00 3.23 2.77
C ASP A 181 2.99 2.08 2.80
N THR A 182 1.89 2.21 2.04
CA THR A 182 0.91 1.12 1.97
C THR A 182 1.48 -0.11 1.27
N THR A 183 2.24 0.05 0.18
CA THR A 183 2.94 -1.06 -0.49
C THR A 183 4.06 -1.62 0.40
N ALA A 184 4.84 -0.75 1.06
CA ALA A 184 5.88 -1.16 2.01
C ALA A 184 5.31 -1.99 3.16
N GLY A 185 4.16 -1.59 3.71
CA GLY A 185 3.45 -2.33 4.75
C GLY A 185 3.11 -3.77 4.32
N VAL A 186 2.61 -3.95 3.08
CA VAL A 186 2.32 -5.30 2.55
C VAL A 186 3.61 -6.09 2.34
N LEU A 187 4.66 -5.46 1.80
CA LEU A 187 5.96 -6.11 1.59
C LEU A 187 6.53 -6.64 2.92
N ARG A 188 6.55 -5.80 3.95
CA ARG A 188 7.03 -6.13 5.31
C ARG A 188 6.22 -7.27 5.92
N ALA A 189 4.90 -7.13 5.96
CA ALA A 189 4.02 -8.11 6.58
C ALA A 189 4.08 -9.47 5.87
N THR A 190 4.03 -9.47 4.54
CA THR A 190 4.09 -10.71 3.77
C THR A 190 5.46 -11.36 3.89
N MET A 191 6.55 -10.57 3.84
CA MET A 191 7.91 -11.06 4.08
C MET A 191 8.03 -11.73 5.44
N LEU A 192 7.56 -11.08 6.52
CA LEU A 192 7.54 -11.62 7.87
C LEU A 192 6.88 -13.01 7.93
N TYR A 193 5.71 -13.16 7.31
CA TYR A 193 5.04 -14.46 7.28
C TYR A 193 5.73 -15.47 6.38
N ILE A 194 6.33 -15.08 5.26
CA ILE A 194 7.07 -16.03 4.43
C ILE A 194 8.27 -16.58 5.22
N VAL A 195 9.10 -15.72 5.82
CA VAL A 195 10.33 -16.15 6.51
C VAL A 195 10.06 -16.87 7.84
N SER A 196 8.93 -16.58 8.49
CA SER A 196 8.52 -17.25 9.73
C SER A 196 7.79 -18.58 9.49
N ASN A 197 7.51 -18.94 8.23
CA ASN A 197 6.83 -20.19 7.88
C ASN A 197 7.68 -21.03 6.91
N PRO A 198 8.45 -22.03 7.41
CA PRO A 198 9.35 -22.84 6.58
C PRO A 198 8.66 -23.51 5.38
N ARG A 199 7.40 -23.94 5.57
CA ARG A 199 6.56 -24.51 4.52
C ARG A 199 6.28 -23.50 3.40
N VAL A 200 5.95 -22.25 3.75
CA VAL A 200 5.67 -21.19 2.77
C VAL A 200 6.95 -20.78 2.07
N TYR A 201 8.02 -20.53 2.84
CA TYR A 201 9.35 -20.19 2.32
C TYR A 201 9.87 -21.21 1.31
N SER A 202 9.79 -22.50 1.65
CA SER A 202 10.24 -23.57 0.75
C SER A 202 9.39 -23.62 -0.52
N ARG A 203 8.06 -23.54 -0.38
CA ARG A 203 7.13 -23.70 -1.50
C ARG A 203 7.17 -22.54 -2.50
N ILE A 204 7.24 -21.28 -2.03
CA ILE A 204 7.41 -20.13 -2.94
C ILE A 204 8.76 -20.20 -3.66
N GLY A 205 9.82 -20.58 -2.93
CA GLY A 205 11.13 -20.78 -3.50
C GLY A 205 11.19 -21.87 -4.57
N SER A 206 10.47 -22.98 -4.37
CA SER A 206 10.38 -24.07 -5.36
C SER A 206 9.56 -23.68 -6.59
N GLU A 207 8.45 -22.95 -6.43
CA GLU A 207 7.67 -22.44 -7.57
C GLU A 207 8.52 -21.50 -8.42
N ILE A 208 9.22 -20.53 -7.80
CA ILE A 208 10.11 -19.60 -8.51
C ILE A 208 11.23 -20.33 -9.25
N ALA A 209 11.87 -21.33 -8.62
CA ALA A 209 12.99 -22.05 -9.21
C ALA A 209 12.60 -22.96 -10.38
N THR A 210 11.35 -23.44 -10.42
CA THR A 210 10.88 -24.41 -11.43
C THR A 210 10.07 -23.77 -12.56
N THR A 211 9.68 -22.51 -12.42
CA THR A 211 8.94 -21.79 -13.45
C THR A 211 9.90 -21.14 -14.44
N LEU A 212 9.66 -21.32 -15.74
CA LEU A 212 10.41 -20.61 -16.79
C LEU A 212 9.91 -19.16 -16.90
N ILE A 213 10.75 -18.21 -16.49
CA ILE A 213 10.46 -16.78 -16.40
C ILE A 213 11.68 -15.95 -16.79
N SER A 214 11.47 -14.72 -17.27
CA SER A 214 12.57 -13.79 -17.55
C SER A 214 13.29 -13.32 -16.28
N THR A 215 14.46 -12.70 -16.46
CA THR A 215 15.24 -12.06 -15.40
C THR A 215 15.62 -10.64 -15.84
N PRO A 216 15.09 -9.58 -15.22
CA PRO A 216 14.01 -9.61 -14.20
C PRO A 216 12.70 -10.19 -14.73
N VAL A 217 11.83 -10.66 -13.84
CA VAL A 217 10.52 -11.25 -14.18
C VAL A 217 9.57 -10.16 -14.67
N THR A 218 8.76 -10.44 -15.69
CA THR A 218 7.65 -9.56 -16.05
C THR A 218 6.44 -9.75 -15.11
N ASP A 219 5.63 -8.71 -14.91
CA ASP A 219 4.37 -8.81 -14.13
C ASP A 219 3.45 -9.88 -14.72
N SER A 220 3.41 -9.98 -16.05
CA SER A 220 2.62 -10.99 -16.77
C SER A 220 3.05 -12.44 -16.47
N GLU A 221 4.34 -12.68 -16.25
CA GLU A 221 4.87 -13.97 -15.84
C GLU A 221 4.56 -14.25 -14.37
N ALA A 222 4.83 -13.29 -13.49
CA ALA A 222 4.59 -13.42 -12.05
C ALA A 222 3.10 -13.67 -11.73
N ARG A 223 2.18 -13.03 -12.47
CA ARG A 223 0.72 -13.27 -12.33
C ARG A 223 0.30 -14.71 -12.63
N ARG A 224 1.08 -15.46 -13.41
CA ARG A 224 0.80 -16.86 -13.76
C ARG A 224 1.30 -17.86 -12.71
N MET A 225 1.96 -17.39 -11.65
CA MET A 225 2.52 -18.22 -10.58
C MET A 225 1.47 -18.37 -9.44
N PRO A 226 0.72 -19.49 -9.38
CA PRO A 226 -0.43 -19.60 -8.51
C PRO A 226 -0.11 -19.48 -7.02
N TYR A 227 1.01 -20.03 -6.56
CA TYR A 227 1.39 -19.98 -5.15
C TYR A 227 1.89 -18.59 -4.74
N LEU A 228 2.66 -17.90 -5.58
CA LEU A 228 2.99 -16.48 -5.41
C LEU A 228 1.71 -15.64 -5.26
N GLN A 229 0.74 -15.80 -6.17
CA GLN A 229 -0.54 -15.08 -6.08
C GLN A 229 -1.27 -15.37 -4.77
N ALA A 230 -1.28 -16.63 -4.33
CA ALA A 230 -1.87 -17.03 -3.07
C ALA A 230 -1.15 -16.39 -1.85
N VAL A 231 0.17 -16.29 -1.89
CA VAL A 231 0.98 -15.66 -0.84
C VAL A 231 0.69 -14.17 -0.74
N ILE A 232 0.66 -13.45 -1.87
CA ILE A 232 0.35 -12.01 -1.90
C ILE A 232 -1.08 -11.76 -1.40
N LYS A 233 -2.06 -12.56 -1.84
CA LYS A 233 -3.45 -12.47 -1.37
C LYS A 233 -3.56 -12.70 0.14
N GLU A 234 -2.83 -13.69 0.67
CA GLU A 234 -2.83 -13.98 2.10
C GLU A 234 -2.13 -12.90 2.94
N GLY A 235 -1.07 -12.28 2.40
CA GLY A 235 -0.41 -11.12 2.98
C GLY A 235 -1.36 -9.92 3.12
N LEU A 236 -2.02 -9.55 2.03
CA LEU A 236 -3.04 -8.48 2.01
C LEU A 236 -4.22 -8.77 2.97
N ARG A 237 -4.58 -10.04 3.14
CA ARG A 237 -5.68 -10.46 4.02
C ARG A 237 -5.29 -10.31 5.49
N ILE A 238 -4.17 -10.90 5.90
CA ILE A 238 -3.76 -10.92 7.31
C ILE A 238 -3.31 -9.54 7.77
N HIS A 239 -2.65 -8.78 6.89
CA HIS A 239 -2.23 -7.41 7.16
C HIS A 239 -2.74 -6.47 6.07
N PRO A 240 -4.00 -6.04 6.16
CA PRO A 240 -4.53 -4.98 5.30
C PRO A 240 -3.72 -3.70 5.55
N PRO A 241 -3.01 -3.16 4.55
CA PRO A 241 -2.09 -2.05 4.76
C PRO A 241 -2.79 -0.79 5.23
N ALA A 242 -3.97 -0.49 4.69
CA ALA A 242 -4.79 0.65 5.11
C ALA A 242 -6.08 0.17 5.78
N ALA A 243 -6.02 -0.03 7.09
CA ALA A 243 -7.15 -0.50 7.91
C ALA A 243 -7.80 0.62 8.75
N GLY A 244 -7.31 1.85 8.60
CA GLY A 244 -7.76 3.04 9.31
C GLY A 244 -9.15 3.57 8.94
N LEU A 245 -9.40 4.83 9.31
CA LEU A 245 -10.70 5.47 9.30
C LEU A 245 -11.09 6.04 7.91
N ARG A 246 -11.55 5.17 6.99
CA ARG A 246 -12.12 5.57 5.69
C ARG A 246 -13.65 5.53 5.71
N PHE A 247 -14.26 6.58 6.24
CA PHE A 247 -15.71 6.63 6.43
C PHE A 247 -16.47 7.13 5.20
N ARG A 248 -17.73 6.73 5.12
CA ARG A 248 -18.76 7.37 4.31
C ARG A 248 -19.74 8.02 5.27
N GLU A 249 -20.05 9.27 5.03
CA GLU A 249 -21.10 9.96 5.76
C GLU A 249 -22.46 9.64 5.12
N VAL A 250 -23.42 9.29 5.96
CA VAL A 250 -24.80 9.02 5.55
C VAL A 250 -25.46 10.34 5.11
N PRO A 251 -26.18 10.35 3.96
CA PRO A 251 -26.77 11.56 3.40
C PRO A 251 -27.89 12.14 4.26
N ALA A 252 -28.34 13.35 3.91
CA ALA A 252 -29.34 14.10 4.68
C ALA A 252 -30.69 13.42 4.86
N SER A 253 -31.05 12.50 3.97
CA SER A 253 -32.29 11.71 4.09
C SER A 253 -32.15 10.48 5.01
N GLY A 254 -30.97 10.26 5.60
CA GLY A 254 -30.60 8.97 6.17
C GLY A 254 -30.40 7.90 5.08
N ASP A 255 -30.12 6.67 5.50
CA ASP A 255 -30.05 5.52 4.61
C ASP A 255 -30.44 4.22 5.36
N THR A 256 -30.79 3.16 4.64
CA THR A 256 -31.07 1.85 5.25
C THR A 256 -29.96 0.87 4.91
N LEU A 257 -29.20 0.44 5.92
CA LEU A 257 -28.10 -0.51 5.79
C LEU A 257 -28.50 -1.84 6.43
N SER A 258 -28.53 -2.91 5.64
CA SER A 258 -28.89 -4.26 6.12
C SER A 258 -30.23 -4.31 6.89
N GLY A 259 -31.21 -3.49 6.51
CA GLY A 259 -32.52 -3.41 7.14
C GLY A 259 -32.62 -2.44 8.32
N TYR A 260 -31.53 -1.78 8.71
CA TYR A 260 -31.50 -0.79 9.79
C TYR A 260 -31.42 0.62 9.21
N PHE A 261 -32.31 1.50 9.64
CA PHE A 261 -32.22 2.92 9.31
C PHE A 261 -31.04 3.55 10.05
N VAL A 262 -30.21 4.27 9.32
CA VAL A 262 -29.04 4.99 9.80
C VAL A 262 -29.27 6.48 9.53
N PRO A 263 -29.20 7.35 10.55
CA PRO A 263 -29.48 8.77 10.38
C PRO A 263 -28.36 9.52 9.66
N GLU A 264 -28.72 10.67 9.08
CA GLU A 264 -27.80 11.66 8.51
C GLU A 264 -26.57 11.92 9.40
N GLY A 265 -25.43 12.18 8.77
CA GLY A 265 -24.20 12.56 9.47
C GLY A 265 -23.46 11.38 10.10
N THR A 266 -24.08 10.20 10.16
CA THR A 266 -23.44 8.99 10.67
C THR A 266 -22.29 8.58 9.75
N TRP A 267 -21.13 8.25 10.34
CA TRP A 267 -19.99 7.71 9.61
C TRP A 267 -20.02 6.18 9.58
N VAL A 268 -20.02 5.63 8.36
CA VAL A 268 -20.08 4.20 8.10
C VAL A 268 -18.81 3.76 7.40
N LYS A 269 -18.19 2.67 7.87
CA LYS A 269 -17.08 2.01 7.20
C LYS A 269 -17.22 0.50 7.27
N HIS A 270 -16.59 -0.21 6.34
CA HIS A 270 -16.39 -1.64 6.48
C HIS A 270 -15.27 -1.90 7.49
N ASN A 271 -15.47 -2.88 8.39
CA ASN A 271 -14.50 -3.24 9.41
C ASN A 271 -13.54 -4.33 8.91
N LEU A 272 -12.42 -3.94 8.28
CA LEU A 272 -11.43 -4.91 7.80
C LEU A 272 -10.85 -5.76 8.93
N PHE A 273 -10.66 -5.22 10.14
CA PHE A 273 -10.16 -5.96 11.30
C PHE A 273 -11.12 -7.04 11.79
N GLY A 274 -12.42 -6.87 11.57
CA GLY A 274 -13.42 -7.91 11.85
C GLY A 274 -13.58 -8.87 10.68
N LEU A 275 -13.55 -8.35 9.45
CA LEU A 275 -13.81 -9.11 8.23
C LEU A 275 -12.70 -10.09 7.88
N MET A 276 -11.43 -9.67 7.98
CA MET A 276 -10.29 -10.47 7.55
C MET A 276 -9.96 -11.69 8.43
N PRO A 277 -10.24 -11.67 9.75
CA PRO A 277 -10.12 -12.85 10.59
C PRO A 277 -11.45 -13.61 10.81
N ASP A 278 -12.54 -13.27 10.11
CA ASP A 278 -13.85 -13.94 10.29
C ASP A 278 -13.79 -15.43 9.89
N PRO A 279 -13.97 -16.39 10.83
CA PRO A 279 -13.92 -17.80 10.52
C PRO A 279 -15.04 -18.29 9.60
N ASN A 280 -16.17 -17.56 9.50
CA ASN A 280 -17.25 -17.91 8.57
C ASN A 280 -16.83 -17.66 7.12
N LEU A 281 -15.97 -16.66 6.88
CA LEU A 281 -15.49 -16.31 5.56
C LEU A 281 -14.19 -17.05 5.21
N TRP A 282 -13.29 -17.22 6.18
CA TRP A 282 -11.94 -17.70 5.94
C TRP A 282 -11.68 -19.11 6.48
N GLY A 283 -12.62 -19.71 7.22
CA GLY A 283 -12.48 -21.01 7.88
C GLY A 283 -11.96 -20.91 9.32
N GLY A 284 -12.02 -22.01 10.07
CA GLY A 284 -11.64 -22.03 11.49
C GLY A 284 -10.19 -21.64 11.78
N ASP A 285 -9.31 -21.67 10.78
CA ASP A 285 -7.92 -21.24 10.85
C ASP A 285 -7.69 -19.83 10.26
N ALA A 286 -8.70 -18.96 10.26
CA ALA A 286 -8.65 -17.61 9.67
C ALA A 286 -7.45 -16.77 10.14
N LYS A 287 -6.98 -16.95 11.37
CA LYS A 287 -5.83 -16.21 11.91
C LYS A 287 -4.46 -16.79 11.50
N VAL A 288 -4.44 -17.96 10.87
CA VAL A 288 -3.22 -18.62 10.40
C VAL A 288 -2.90 -18.17 8.98
N PHE A 289 -1.65 -17.79 8.74
CA PHE A 289 -1.13 -17.50 7.42
C PHE A 289 -1.02 -18.79 6.59
N ARG A 290 -2.02 -19.04 5.75
CA ARG A 290 -2.15 -20.27 4.95
C ARG A 290 -2.54 -19.93 3.51
N PRO A 291 -1.56 -19.62 2.64
CA PRO A 291 -1.80 -19.34 1.22
C PRO A 291 -2.63 -20.41 0.51
N GLU A 292 -2.54 -21.67 0.92
CA GLU A 292 -3.29 -22.79 0.32
C GLU A 292 -4.81 -22.61 0.37
N ARG A 293 -5.35 -21.75 1.25
CA ARG A 293 -6.78 -21.45 1.25
C ARG A 293 -7.26 -20.87 -0.09
N TRP A 294 -6.37 -20.18 -0.81
CA TRP A 294 -6.66 -19.61 -2.13
C TRP A 294 -6.59 -20.63 -3.26
N LEU A 295 -5.90 -21.75 -3.05
CA LEU A 295 -5.72 -22.80 -4.05
C LEU A 295 -6.72 -23.94 -3.88
N ASN A 296 -7.14 -24.20 -2.65
CA ASN A 296 -7.99 -25.33 -2.29
C ASN A 296 -9.47 -24.94 -2.15
N ALA A 297 -9.83 -23.66 -2.32
CA ALA A 297 -11.20 -23.21 -2.21
C ALA A 297 -12.02 -23.61 -3.43
N GLU A 298 -13.24 -24.09 -3.19
CA GLU A 298 -14.24 -24.29 -4.24
C GLU A 298 -14.51 -22.98 -5.01
N PRO A 299 -14.85 -23.03 -6.31
CA PRO A 299 -14.95 -21.83 -7.15
C PRO A 299 -15.85 -20.73 -6.58
N GLU A 300 -17.00 -21.09 -6.00
CA GLU A 300 -17.92 -20.11 -5.40
C GLU A 300 -17.37 -19.49 -4.11
N GLN A 301 -16.66 -20.28 -3.30
CA GLN A 301 -16.00 -19.79 -2.10
C GLN A 301 -14.83 -18.87 -2.45
N LEU A 302 -14.03 -19.25 -3.45
CA LEU A 302 -12.93 -18.44 -3.97
C LEU A 302 -13.44 -17.08 -4.44
N ARG A 303 -14.52 -17.04 -5.21
CA ARG A 303 -15.16 -15.79 -5.66
C ARG A 303 -15.56 -14.88 -4.50
N LYS A 304 -16.15 -15.44 -3.44
CA LYS A 304 -16.50 -14.69 -2.22
C LYS A 304 -15.27 -14.16 -1.50
N MET A 305 -14.24 -14.99 -1.33
CA MET A 305 -12.98 -14.61 -0.69
C MET A 305 -12.30 -13.47 -1.46
N GLU A 306 -12.24 -13.55 -2.80
CA GLU A 306 -11.67 -12.52 -3.65
C GLU A 306 -12.46 -11.21 -3.59
N ALA A 307 -13.81 -11.28 -3.61
CA ALA A 307 -14.65 -10.10 -3.46
C ALA A 307 -14.41 -9.38 -2.13
N ASN A 308 -14.26 -10.13 -1.03
CA ASN A 308 -14.00 -9.55 0.29
C ASN A 308 -12.56 -9.03 0.44
N LEU A 309 -11.56 -9.74 -0.07
CA LEU A 309 -10.17 -9.27 -0.08
C LEU A 309 -10.04 -7.97 -0.87
N ASN A 310 -10.78 -7.83 -1.98
CA ASN A 310 -10.75 -6.63 -2.80
C ASN A 310 -11.17 -5.36 -2.04
N LEU A 311 -11.86 -5.47 -0.89
CA LEU A 311 -12.19 -4.32 -0.05
C LEU A 311 -10.96 -3.63 0.57
N VAL A 312 -9.81 -4.32 0.63
CA VAL A 312 -8.51 -3.67 0.95
C VAL A 312 -8.22 -2.51 0.00
N PHE A 313 -8.69 -2.61 -1.25
CA PHE A 313 -8.58 -1.58 -2.27
C PHE A 313 -9.85 -0.73 -2.39
N SER A 314 -10.78 -0.73 -1.42
CA SER A 314 -12.09 -0.07 -1.53
C SER A 314 -12.92 -0.63 -2.71
N TRP A 315 -14.04 0.01 -3.05
CA TRP A 315 -15.02 -0.52 -3.99
C TRP A 315 -15.59 0.53 -4.96
N GLY A 316 -15.99 0.05 -6.14
CA GLY A 316 -16.71 0.83 -7.15
C GLY A 316 -15.94 2.07 -7.62
N LYS A 317 -16.66 3.19 -7.78
CA LYS A 317 -16.06 4.46 -8.20
C LYS A 317 -14.97 4.99 -7.25
N TRP A 318 -14.91 4.48 -6.03
CA TRP A 318 -13.95 4.87 -5.00
C TRP A 318 -12.83 3.83 -4.77
N GLN A 319 -12.70 2.87 -5.68
CA GLN A 319 -11.62 1.88 -5.61
C GLN A 319 -10.25 2.56 -5.68
N CYS A 320 -9.25 2.02 -4.99
CA CYS A 320 -7.87 2.49 -5.03
C CYS A 320 -7.39 2.58 -6.48
N LEU A 321 -6.87 3.75 -6.87
CA LEU A 321 -6.35 3.97 -8.22
C LEU A 321 -4.98 3.28 -8.40
N GLY A 322 -4.16 3.24 -7.34
CA GLY A 322 -2.84 2.60 -7.32
C GLY A 322 -2.83 1.07 -7.25
N LYS A 323 -4.00 0.41 -7.29
CA LYS A 323 -4.08 -1.06 -7.15
C LYS A 323 -3.18 -1.79 -8.15
N ASN A 324 -3.17 -1.37 -9.42
CA ASN A 324 -2.37 -2.06 -10.44
C ASN A 324 -0.87 -1.88 -10.19
N VAL A 325 -0.45 -0.65 -9.89
CA VAL A 325 0.95 -0.32 -9.55
C VAL A 325 1.43 -1.17 -8.37
N ALA A 326 0.69 -1.15 -7.25
CA ALA A 326 1.03 -1.92 -6.06
C ALA A 326 1.09 -3.44 -6.34
N MET A 327 0.14 -3.98 -7.10
CA MET A 327 0.16 -5.41 -7.43
C MET A 327 1.34 -5.77 -8.34
N THR A 328 1.71 -4.90 -9.29
CA THR A 328 2.87 -5.10 -10.16
C THR A 328 4.18 -5.05 -9.36
N GLU A 329 4.31 -4.12 -8.41
CA GLU A 329 5.43 -4.10 -7.45
C GLU A 329 5.51 -5.41 -6.66
N LEU A 330 4.43 -5.81 -5.99
CA LEU A 330 4.40 -7.02 -5.15
C LEU A 330 4.74 -8.29 -5.96
N ASN A 331 4.19 -8.41 -7.17
CA ASN A 331 4.43 -9.54 -8.06
C ASN A 331 5.91 -9.67 -8.44
N LYS A 332 6.56 -8.57 -8.82
CA LYS A 332 7.97 -8.59 -9.25
C LYS A 332 8.92 -8.74 -8.05
N VAL A 333 8.71 -7.96 -7.00
CA VAL A 333 9.63 -7.88 -5.85
C VAL A 333 9.76 -9.23 -5.15
N PHE A 334 8.67 -9.94 -4.86
CA PHE A 334 8.79 -11.23 -4.19
C PHE A 334 9.51 -12.27 -5.04
N VAL A 335 9.28 -12.30 -6.35
CA VAL A 335 10.02 -13.20 -7.24
C VAL A 335 11.51 -12.89 -7.18
N GLU A 336 11.90 -11.62 -7.34
CA GLU A 336 13.30 -11.24 -7.38
C GLU A 336 14.01 -11.41 -6.04
N LEU A 337 13.34 -11.12 -4.92
CA LEU A 337 13.89 -11.36 -3.59
C LEU A 337 14.16 -12.86 -3.36
N PHE A 338 13.17 -13.72 -3.60
CA PHE A 338 13.31 -15.16 -3.33
C PHE A 338 14.03 -15.92 -4.45
N ARG A 339 14.24 -15.32 -5.63
CA ARG A 339 15.15 -15.85 -6.66
C ARG A 339 16.61 -15.64 -6.29
N ASN A 340 16.95 -14.46 -5.79
CA ASN A 340 18.34 -14.04 -5.63
C ASN A 340 18.89 -14.22 -4.21
N PHE A 341 18.03 -14.26 -3.21
CA PHE A 341 18.45 -14.19 -1.80
C PHE A 341 17.78 -15.23 -0.91
N ASP A 342 18.47 -15.53 0.19
CA ASP A 342 17.91 -16.21 1.35
C ASP A 342 17.91 -15.26 2.55
N PHE A 343 16.90 -15.44 3.40
CA PHE A 343 16.58 -14.51 4.48
C PHE A 343 16.51 -15.22 5.82
N THR A 344 17.01 -14.58 6.88
CA THR A 344 16.89 -15.05 8.25
C THR A 344 16.61 -13.88 9.17
N VAL A 345 15.57 -13.98 10.00
CA VAL A 345 15.28 -12.96 11.02
C VAL A 345 16.40 -12.97 12.07
N VAL A 346 16.99 -11.81 12.34
CA VAL A 346 18.09 -11.67 13.31
C VAL A 346 17.55 -11.72 14.73
N ASP A 347 16.53 -10.91 15.01
CA ASP A 347 15.88 -10.86 16.31
C ASP A 347 14.35 -10.75 16.10
N PRO A 348 13.60 -11.84 16.33
CA PRO A 348 12.14 -11.81 16.21
C PRO A 348 11.47 -11.09 17.39
N GLN A 349 12.16 -10.83 18.50
CA GLN A 349 11.59 -10.18 19.69
C GLN A 349 11.62 -8.65 19.59
N SER A 350 12.59 -8.08 18.87
CA SER A 350 12.69 -6.64 18.65
C SER A 350 11.69 -6.10 17.63
N LEU A 351 11.04 -6.97 16.84
CA LEU A 351 10.17 -6.57 15.75
C LEU A 351 8.94 -5.81 16.28
N GLY A 352 8.84 -4.53 15.91
CA GLY A 352 7.66 -3.72 16.17
C GLY A 352 6.55 -4.08 15.18
N ASN A 353 5.32 -4.27 15.67
CA ASN A 353 4.17 -4.56 14.82
C ASN A 353 2.91 -3.95 15.42
N TYR A 354 2.41 -2.88 14.82
CA TYR A 354 1.25 -2.15 15.31
C TYR A 354 0.48 -1.52 14.16
N ASN A 355 -0.73 -1.04 14.46
CA ASN A 355 -1.56 -0.35 13.49
C ASN A 355 -1.87 1.07 13.96
N ALA A 356 -1.58 2.05 13.11
CA ALA A 356 -1.90 3.46 13.31
C ALA A 356 -2.62 3.99 12.08
N SER A 357 -3.79 3.43 11.76
CA SER A 357 -4.52 3.58 10.47
C SER A 357 -3.84 2.94 9.25
N ILE A 358 -2.51 2.91 9.24
CA ILE A 358 -1.69 2.08 8.37
C ILE A 358 -1.01 1.01 9.24
N HIS A 359 -0.80 -0.17 8.67
CA HIS A 359 -0.07 -1.23 9.35
C HIS A 359 1.43 -0.99 9.29
N ILE A 360 2.08 -0.88 10.45
CA ILE A 360 3.49 -0.54 10.56
C ILE A 360 4.24 -1.75 11.13
N THR A 361 5.38 -2.07 10.52
CA THR A 361 6.34 -3.04 11.01
C THR A 361 7.70 -2.36 11.07
N SER A 362 8.28 -2.24 12.25
CA SER A 362 9.60 -1.62 12.48
C SER A 362 10.60 -2.66 12.98
N ASP A 363 11.88 -2.30 12.96
CA ASP A 363 12.95 -3.12 13.54
C ASP A 363 13.01 -4.54 12.98
N PHE A 364 12.69 -4.68 11.69
CA PHE A 364 12.64 -5.97 11.02
C PHE A 364 14.03 -6.34 10.50
N TRP A 365 14.94 -6.60 11.44
CA TRP A 365 16.33 -6.93 11.16
C TRP A 365 16.49 -8.33 10.58
N MET A 366 17.12 -8.40 9.42
CA MET A 366 17.34 -9.62 8.66
C MET A 366 18.81 -9.79 8.29
N ARG A 367 19.27 -11.04 8.31
CA ARG A 367 20.46 -11.47 7.60
C ARG A 367 20.05 -11.89 6.20
N ILE A 368 20.67 -11.30 5.19
CA ILE A 368 20.46 -11.62 3.78
C ILE A 368 21.70 -12.34 3.26
N THR A 369 21.54 -13.52 2.66
CA THR A 369 22.62 -14.25 1.99
C THR A 369 22.28 -14.45 0.52
N LYS A 370 23.29 -14.63 -0.34
CA LYS A 370 23.05 -15.01 -1.73
C LYS A 370 22.39 -16.38 -1.75
N ARG A 371 21.36 -16.53 -2.57
CA ARG A 371 20.74 -17.84 -2.80
C ARG A 371 21.59 -18.64 -3.77
N GLU A 372 21.98 -19.83 -3.36
CA GLU A 372 22.72 -20.74 -4.23
C GLU A 372 21.74 -21.47 -5.17
N PRO A 373 22.15 -21.76 -6.42
CA PRO A 373 21.37 -22.62 -7.30
C PRO A 373 21.12 -23.96 -6.61
N ARG A 374 19.86 -24.35 -6.46
CA ARG A 374 19.54 -25.70 -5.96
C ARG A 374 19.92 -26.70 -7.05
N MET A 375 20.91 -27.55 -6.76
CA MET A 375 21.35 -28.65 -7.65
C MET A 375 20.23 -29.64 -7.93
#